data_AF-A0A2E2PMY8-F1
#
_entry.id   AF-A0A2E2PMY8-F1
#
_cell.length_a   1.000
_cell.length_b   1.000
_cell.length_c   1.000
_cell.angle_alpha   90.00
_cell.angle_beta   90.00
_cell.angle_gamma   90.00
#
_symmetry.space_group_name_H-M   'P 1'
#
loop_
_entity.id
_entity.type
_entity.pdbx_description
1 polymer ?
#
loop_
_entity_poly.entity_id
_entity_poly.type
_entity_poly.pdbx_seq_one_letter_code
_entity_poly.pdbx_strand_id
1 'polypeptide(L)'
;MYKFIFIIVIFYSFQTFSMKIFDYKNPKNNVSGNSWELITDEVMGGKSKGDFIIIEKDGSLFYRLEGDVSTENNGGFIQFRSKIKIDDEFNGIRINVKGKSGGYFIHIRTPFTILPWQYYSHNFQVSENWQTIELFFTDFKKSHLFQPSSFTSSSIRTIGFVAMGLDFEAKLDVSSLELIK
;
A
#
# COMPACT_ATOMS: atom_id res chain seq x y z
N MET A 1 -56.77 4.54 -20.45
CA MET A 1 -56.30 4.51 -19.05
C MET A 1 -54.90 3.93 -19.03
N TYR A 2 -53.85 4.75 -18.98
CA TYR A 2 -52.47 4.28 -18.88
C TYR A 2 -52.09 4.16 -17.40
N LYS A 3 -51.79 2.95 -16.94
CA LYS A 3 -51.25 2.68 -15.59
C LYS A 3 -49.78 3.08 -15.58
N PHE A 4 -49.44 4.14 -14.85
CA PHE A 4 -48.06 4.45 -14.50
C PHE A 4 -47.61 3.50 -13.39
N ILE A 5 -46.60 2.68 -13.67
CA ILE A 5 -45.91 1.85 -12.67
C ILE A 5 -44.78 2.70 -12.10
N PHE A 6 -44.90 3.08 -10.83
CA PHE A 6 -43.81 3.72 -10.09
C PHE A 6 -42.84 2.64 -9.62
N ILE A 7 -41.63 2.61 -10.20
CA ILE A 7 -40.55 1.75 -9.72
C ILE A 7 -39.81 2.54 -8.63
N ILE A 8 -39.97 2.11 -7.38
CA ILE A 8 -39.20 2.63 -6.26
C ILE A 8 -37.84 1.94 -6.28
N VAL A 9 -36.80 2.67 -6.68
CA VAL A 9 -35.40 2.23 -6.60
C VAL A 9 -34.90 2.56 -5.19
N ILE A 10 -34.80 1.54 -4.34
CA ILE A 10 -34.23 1.68 -3.00
C ILE A 10 -32.70 1.61 -3.14
N PHE A 11 -32.03 2.75 -2.97
CA PHE A 11 -30.58 2.80 -2.82
C PHE A 11 -30.21 2.31 -1.42
N TYR A 12 -29.84 1.04 -1.30
CA TYR A 12 -29.16 0.54 -0.11
C TYR A 12 -27.73 1.08 -0.09
N SER A 13 -27.40 1.91 0.90
CA SER A 13 -26.01 2.27 1.18
C SER A 13 -25.30 1.02 1.71
N PHE A 14 -24.50 0.38 0.85
CA PHE A 14 -23.57 -0.66 1.28
C PHE A 14 -22.56 -0.02 2.23
N GLN A 15 -22.69 -0.32 3.52
CA GLN A 15 -21.67 0.02 4.51
C GLN A 15 -20.46 -0.86 4.21
N THR A 16 -19.44 -0.29 3.57
CA THR A 16 -18.18 -1.00 3.33
C THR A 16 -17.49 -1.22 4.67
N PHE A 17 -17.47 -2.46 5.16
CA PHE A 17 -16.62 -2.83 6.28
C PHE A 17 -15.17 -2.69 5.83
N SER A 18 -14.48 -1.69 6.35
CA SER A 18 -13.05 -1.49 6.16
C SER A 18 -12.34 -1.51 7.51
N MET A 19 -11.20 -2.20 7.57
CA MET A 19 -10.35 -2.20 8.76
C MET A 19 -9.17 -1.28 8.50
N LYS A 20 -9.05 -0.20 9.28
CA LYS A 20 -7.95 0.75 9.13
C LYS A 20 -6.67 0.16 9.72
N ILE A 21 -5.61 0.11 8.92
CA ILE A 21 -4.27 -0.26 9.38
C ILE A 21 -3.61 0.98 9.98
N PHE A 22 -3.73 2.12 9.31
CA PHE A 22 -3.48 3.43 9.89
C PHE A 22 -4.37 4.50 9.24
N ASP A 23 -4.82 5.44 10.07
CA ASP A 23 -5.63 6.60 9.76
C ASP A 23 -5.22 7.77 10.64
N TYR A 24 -4.69 8.81 10.01
CA TYR A 24 -4.32 10.03 10.71
C TYR A 24 -5.51 10.78 11.31
N LYS A 25 -6.70 10.65 10.70
CA LYS A 25 -7.90 11.31 11.22
C LYS A 25 -8.34 10.69 12.53
N ASN A 26 -7.99 9.43 12.76
CA ASN A 26 -8.33 8.68 13.96
C ASN A 26 -7.17 7.76 14.40
N PRO A 27 -6.07 8.31 14.95
CA PRO A 27 -4.88 7.52 15.29
C PRO A 27 -5.13 6.39 16.29
N LYS A 28 -6.19 6.50 17.10
CA LYS A 28 -6.66 5.46 18.04
C LYS A 28 -7.18 4.19 17.35
N ASN A 29 -7.56 4.29 16.08
CA ASN A 29 -8.04 3.18 15.27
C ASN A 29 -6.90 2.50 14.49
N ASN A 30 -5.66 2.99 14.62
CA ASN A 30 -4.50 2.35 14.02
C ASN A 30 -4.23 1.06 14.77
N VAL A 31 -3.83 0.00 14.05
CA VAL A 31 -3.38 -1.24 14.68
C VAL A 31 -2.12 -0.90 15.48
N SER A 32 -2.28 -0.77 16.81
CA SER A 32 -1.40 -0.03 17.73
C SER A 32 -0.05 -0.70 18.05
N GLY A 33 0.51 -1.48 17.13
CA GLY A 33 1.78 -2.21 17.31
C GLY A 33 2.71 -2.23 16.10
N ASN A 34 2.38 -1.49 15.04
CA ASN A 34 3.09 -1.57 13.77
C ASN A 34 4.18 -0.49 13.69
N SER A 35 5.42 -0.85 14.02
CA SER A 35 6.59 -0.02 13.71
C SER A 35 6.83 -0.05 12.20
N TRP A 36 6.73 1.09 11.54
CA TRP A 36 7.16 1.23 10.15
C TRP A 36 8.69 1.32 10.12
N GLU A 37 9.32 0.52 9.27
CA GLU A 37 10.77 0.50 9.07
C GLU A 37 11.10 0.95 7.64
N LEU A 38 12.12 1.79 7.50
CA LEU A 38 12.71 2.14 6.22
C LEU A 38 13.66 1.02 5.77
N ILE A 39 13.62 0.65 4.49
CA ILE A 39 14.53 -0.29 3.87
C ILE A 39 14.95 0.26 2.51
N THR A 40 16.26 0.21 2.23
CA THR A 40 16.88 0.62 0.97
C THR A 40 17.59 -0.57 0.32
N ASP A 41 18.01 -0.41 -0.92
CA ASP A 41 18.84 -1.39 -1.64
C ASP A 41 20.33 -1.37 -1.27
N GLU A 42 20.74 -0.50 -0.34
CA GLU A 42 22.14 -0.28 0.03
C GLU A 42 22.85 -1.55 0.54
N VAL A 43 22.12 -2.43 1.23
CA VAL A 43 22.66 -3.71 1.75
C VAL A 43 23.19 -4.61 0.62
N MET A 44 22.64 -4.47 -0.59
CA MET A 44 23.05 -5.22 -1.78
C MET A 44 24.02 -4.43 -2.67
N GLY A 45 24.52 -3.29 -2.20
CA GLY A 45 25.41 -2.39 -2.96
C GLY A 45 24.67 -1.39 -3.85
N GLY A 46 23.34 -1.34 -3.76
CA GLY A 46 22.52 -0.32 -4.41
C GLY A 46 22.86 1.10 -3.94
N LYS A 47 22.44 2.09 -4.71
CA LYS A 47 22.73 3.51 -4.45
C LYS A 47 21.50 4.34 -4.12
N SER A 48 20.35 3.69 -3.90
CA SER A 48 19.14 4.42 -3.55
C SER A 48 19.24 4.94 -2.11
N LYS A 49 18.88 6.20 -1.91
CA LYS A 49 18.87 6.87 -0.61
C LYS A 49 17.46 7.31 -0.31
N GLY A 50 16.91 6.85 0.80
CA GLY A 50 15.54 7.16 1.19
C GLY A 50 15.47 7.70 2.61
N ASP A 51 14.39 8.39 2.91
CA ASP A 51 13.96 8.74 4.25
C ASP A 51 12.48 8.37 4.43
N PHE A 52 12.12 8.07 5.68
CA PHE A 52 10.77 7.78 6.10
C PHE A 52 10.40 8.69 7.28
N ILE A 53 9.45 9.59 7.05
CA ILE A 53 9.13 10.66 7.99
C ILE A 53 7.62 10.67 8.27
N ILE A 54 7.26 10.91 9.53
CA ILE A 54 5.88 11.21 9.92
C ILE A 54 5.74 12.73 9.91
N ILE A 55 4.82 13.25 9.09
CA ILE A 55 4.58 14.69 8.93
C ILE A 55 3.21 15.04 9.47
N GLU A 56 3.16 16.05 10.33
CA GLU A 56 1.92 16.72 10.74
C GLU A 56 1.88 18.13 10.11
N LYS A 57 0.88 18.40 9.29
CA LYS A 57 0.71 19.67 8.60
C LYS A 57 -0.77 19.99 8.42
N ASP A 58 -1.18 21.22 8.75
CA ASP A 58 -2.55 21.71 8.59
C ASP A 58 -3.60 20.79 9.25
N GLY A 59 -3.27 20.25 10.43
CA GLY A 59 -4.12 19.30 11.17
C GLY A 59 -4.22 17.90 10.53
N SER A 60 -3.41 17.62 9.51
CA SER A 60 -3.32 16.30 8.88
C SER A 60 -1.98 15.65 9.22
N LEU A 61 -2.02 14.39 9.64
CA LEU A 61 -0.83 13.57 9.82
C LEU A 61 -0.71 12.61 8.61
N PHE A 62 0.49 12.38 8.10
CA PHE A 62 0.71 11.42 7.02
C PHE A 62 2.14 10.91 7.05
N TYR A 63 2.35 9.76 6.43
CA TYR A 63 3.69 9.23 6.22
C TYR A 63 4.25 9.72 4.90
N ARG A 64 5.54 10.02 4.88
CA ARG A 64 6.29 10.34 3.68
C ARG A 64 7.40 9.33 3.48
N LEU A 65 7.46 8.78 2.26
CA LEU A 65 8.64 8.16 1.69
C LEU A 65 9.23 9.12 0.67
N GLU A 66 10.46 9.56 0.88
CA GLU A 66 11.15 10.44 -0.06
C GLU A 66 12.61 10.06 -0.24
N GLY A 67 13.20 10.45 -1.38
CA GLY A 67 14.62 10.24 -1.66
C GLY A 67 14.89 9.80 -3.10
N ASP A 68 16.15 9.54 -3.40
CA ASP A 68 16.60 9.17 -4.75
C ASP A 68 16.57 7.65 -4.93
N VAL A 69 15.82 7.19 -5.93
CA VAL A 69 15.84 5.81 -6.41
C VAL A 69 16.82 5.72 -7.56
N SER A 70 17.76 4.77 -7.49
CA SER A 70 18.75 4.51 -8.53
C SER A 70 18.84 3.02 -8.84
N THR A 71 18.74 2.67 -10.12
CA THR A 71 18.89 1.32 -10.67
C THR A 71 20.35 0.90 -10.83
N GLU A 72 21.31 1.76 -10.45
CA GLU A 72 22.72 1.40 -10.39
C GLU A 72 22.98 0.21 -9.45
N ASN A 73 24.01 -0.59 -9.77
CA ASN A 73 24.42 -1.77 -9.00
C ASN A 73 23.32 -2.83 -8.80
N ASN A 74 22.38 -2.94 -9.74
CA ASN A 74 21.20 -3.82 -9.64
C ASN A 74 20.29 -3.48 -8.44
N GLY A 75 20.35 -2.24 -7.96
CA GLY A 75 19.41 -1.70 -6.99
C GLY A 75 18.11 -1.26 -7.65
N GLY A 76 17.57 -0.15 -7.16
CA GLY A 76 16.39 0.51 -7.68
C GLY A 76 15.21 0.44 -6.73
N PHE A 77 15.41 0.50 -5.41
CA PHE A 77 14.27 0.73 -4.50
C PHE A 77 14.58 1.48 -3.18
N ILE A 78 13.57 2.20 -2.72
CA ILE A 78 13.37 2.57 -1.31
C ILE A 78 11.98 2.13 -0.88
N GLN A 79 11.81 1.71 0.37
CA GLN A 79 10.51 1.29 0.91
C GLN A 79 10.36 1.62 2.38
N PHE A 80 9.12 1.80 2.81
CA PHE A 80 8.78 1.62 4.21
C PHE A 80 7.76 0.50 4.37
N ARG A 81 7.95 -0.33 5.39
CA ARG A 81 7.19 -1.57 5.60
C ARG A 81 6.80 -1.72 7.05
N SER A 82 5.67 -2.39 7.30
CA SER A 82 5.36 -2.85 8.65
C SER A 82 4.82 -4.28 8.65
N LYS A 83 4.97 -4.93 9.81
CA LYS A 83 4.31 -6.20 10.10
C LYS A 83 2.84 -5.95 10.34
N ILE A 84 1.99 -6.85 9.86
CA ILE A 84 0.54 -6.76 10.04
C ILE A 84 0.02 -8.16 10.39
N LYS A 85 -0.95 -8.20 11.29
CA LYS A 85 -1.75 -9.38 11.57
C LYS A 85 -3.20 -9.08 11.20
N ILE A 86 -3.78 -9.96 10.40
CA ILE A 86 -5.15 -9.85 9.92
C ILE A 86 -5.87 -11.13 10.36
N ASP A 87 -6.90 -10.97 11.18
CA ASP A 87 -7.68 -12.10 11.70
C ASP A 87 -8.98 -12.33 10.88
N ASP A 88 -9.34 -11.39 10.00
CA ASP A 88 -10.53 -11.42 9.13
C ASP A 88 -10.21 -11.63 7.63
N GLU A 89 -11.22 -12.05 6.88
CA GLU A 89 -11.15 -12.15 5.41
C GLU A 89 -11.46 -10.82 4.72
N PHE A 90 -10.56 -10.42 3.81
CA PHE A 90 -10.63 -9.19 3.02
C PHE A 90 -10.21 -9.48 1.58
N ASN A 91 -10.70 -8.69 0.64
CA ASN A 91 -10.48 -8.86 -0.80
C ASN A 91 -9.48 -7.87 -1.39
N GLY A 92 -9.08 -6.84 -0.64
CA GLY A 92 -8.09 -5.87 -1.08
C GLY A 92 -7.67 -4.87 -0.02
N ILE A 93 -6.97 -3.85 -0.48
CA ILE A 93 -6.60 -2.67 0.30
C ILE A 93 -7.10 -1.40 -0.37
N ARG A 94 -7.39 -0.39 0.44
CA ARG A 94 -7.65 0.98 0.01
C ARG A 94 -6.59 1.90 0.61
N ILE A 95 -5.97 2.71 -0.23
CA ILE A 95 -4.95 3.68 0.18
C ILE A 95 -5.38 5.09 -0.20
N ASN A 96 -5.02 6.09 0.61
CA ASN A 96 -5.10 7.49 0.21
C ASN A 96 -3.69 8.07 0.10
N VAL A 97 -3.32 8.46 -1.12
CA VAL A 97 -1.94 8.82 -1.49
C VAL A 97 -1.88 10.10 -2.32
N LYS A 98 -0.74 10.77 -2.28
CA LYS A 98 -0.33 11.78 -3.26
C LYS A 98 1.19 11.74 -3.41
N GLY A 99 1.72 12.29 -4.49
CA GLY A 99 3.15 12.29 -4.69
C GLY A 99 3.58 12.77 -6.06
N LYS A 100 4.89 12.84 -6.24
CA LYS A 100 5.52 13.07 -7.55
C LYS A 100 5.40 11.78 -8.38
N SER A 101 5.17 11.90 -9.69
CA SER A 101 5.10 10.73 -10.58
C SER A 101 6.35 9.85 -10.48
N GLY A 102 6.14 8.53 -10.55
CA GLY A 102 7.21 7.56 -10.33
C GLY A 102 6.67 6.13 -10.27
N GLY A 103 7.57 5.17 -10.07
CA GLY A 103 7.22 3.76 -9.95
C GLY A 103 6.87 3.41 -8.51
N TYR A 104 5.58 3.38 -8.18
CA TYR A 104 5.11 3.04 -6.82
C TYR A 104 4.34 1.73 -6.79
N PHE A 105 4.61 0.95 -5.76
CA PHE A 105 4.09 -0.39 -5.59
C PHE A 105 3.72 -0.66 -4.14
N ILE A 106 2.74 -1.54 -3.95
CA ILE A 106 2.52 -2.20 -2.67
C ILE A 106 3.18 -3.57 -2.73
N HIS A 107 4.05 -3.86 -1.76
CA HIS A 107 4.64 -5.17 -1.56
C HIS A 107 3.99 -5.90 -0.38
N ILE A 108 3.54 -7.12 -0.63
CA ILE A 108 2.98 -8.04 0.36
C ILE A 108 3.92 -9.24 0.53
N ARG A 109 4.16 -9.62 1.78
CA ARG A 109 4.86 -10.87 2.12
C ARG A 109 3.94 -11.77 2.94
N THR A 110 4.12 -13.06 2.75
CA THR A 110 3.36 -14.13 3.42
C THR A 110 4.34 -15.18 3.97
N PRO A 111 3.89 -16.21 4.71
CA PRO A 111 4.76 -17.30 5.13
C PRO A 111 5.47 -18.03 3.97
N PHE A 112 4.91 -17.95 2.75
CA PHE A 112 5.46 -18.58 1.55
C PHE A 112 6.45 -17.69 0.79
N THR A 113 6.70 -16.45 1.24
CA THR A 113 7.75 -15.58 0.72
C THR A 113 8.99 -15.64 1.61
N ILE A 114 9.62 -16.82 1.63
CA ILE A 114 10.72 -17.18 2.54
C ILE A 114 11.98 -16.37 2.22
N LEU A 115 12.29 -16.20 0.93
CA LEU A 115 13.49 -15.50 0.49
C LEU A 115 13.29 -13.98 0.56
N PRO A 116 14.34 -13.18 0.86
CA PRO A 116 14.22 -11.73 1.00
C PRO A 116 13.66 -10.99 -0.22
N TRP A 117 13.88 -11.51 -1.43
CA TRP A 117 13.42 -10.96 -2.70
C TRP A 117 12.03 -11.45 -3.14
N GLN A 118 11.40 -12.33 -2.35
CA GLN A 118 10.06 -12.82 -2.66
C GLN A 118 8.99 -11.89 -2.07
N TYR A 119 8.06 -11.48 -2.92
CA TYR A 119 6.93 -10.64 -2.55
C TYR A 119 5.81 -10.79 -3.60
N TYR A 120 4.61 -10.37 -3.23
CA TYR A 120 3.55 -10.07 -4.17
C TYR A 120 3.52 -8.55 -4.37
N SER A 121 3.36 -8.09 -5.60
CA SER A 121 3.43 -6.67 -5.95
C SER A 121 2.20 -6.22 -6.73
N HIS A 122 1.74 -5.00 -6.43
CA HIS A 122 0.74 -4.29 -7.22
C HIS A 122 1.18 -2.85 -7.40
N ASN A 123 1.23 -2.39 -8.65
CA ASN A 123 1.59 -1.00 -8.95
C ASN A 123 0.39 -0.06 -8.76
N PHE A 124 0.65 1.19 -8.43
CA PHE A 124 -0.37 2.23 -8.41
C PHE A 124 0.23 3.56 -8.89
N GLN A 125 -0.64 4.46 -9.37
CA GLN A 125 -0.23 5.78 -9.83
C GLN A 125 -0.57 6.84 -8.79
N VAL A 126 0.21 7.92 -8.77
CA VAL A 126 -0.01 9.06 -7.87
C VAL A 126 -0.16 10.35 -8.68
N SER A 127 -0.70 11.36 -8.03
CA SER A 127 -0.83 12.73 -8.53
C SER A 127 -0.40 13.69 -7.42
N GLU A 128 -0.24 14.96 -7.77
CA GLU A 128 0.07 16.00 -6.79
C GLU A 128 -1.08 16.23 -5.77
N ASN A 129 -2.28 15.77 -6.12
CA ASN A 129 -3.46 15.80 -5.26
C ASN A 129 -3.71 14.45 -4.58
N TRP A 130 -4.29 14.51 -3.39
CA TRP A 130 -4.77 13.34 -2.66
C TRP A 130 -5.79 12.57 -3.49
N GLN A 131 -5.59 11.26 -3.58
CA GLN A 131 -6.51 10.36 -4.25
C GLN A 131 -6.60 9.03 -3.50
N THR A 132 -7.81 8.47 -3.52
CA THR A 132 -8.09 7.15 -2.98
C THR A 132 -7.95 6.11 -4.09
N ILE A 133 -7.21 5.04 -3.82
CA ILE A 133 -6.98 3.94 -4.75
C ILE A 133 -7.33 2.63 -4.05
N GLU A 134 -8.09 1.78 -4.72
CA GLU A 134 -8.41 0.42 -4.28
C GLU A 134 -7.58 -0.58 -5.09
N LEU A 135 -6.97 -1.55 -4.39
CA LEU A 135 -6.09 -2.56 -4.96
C LEU A 135 -6.57 -3.93 -4.48
N PHE A 136 -7.12 -4.74 -5.37
CA PHE A 136 -7.64 -6.07 -5.04
C PHE A 136 -6.50 -7.09 -4.95
N PHE A 137 -6.58 -8.01 -3.98
CA PHE A 137 -5.55 -9.04 -3.80
C PHE A 137 -5.42 -9.98 -5.00
N THR A 138 -6.47 -10.12 -5.81
CA THR A 138 -6.47 -10.90 -7.05
C THR A 138 -5.56 -10.30 -8.13
N ASP A 139 -5.28 -9.00 -8.06
CA ASP A 139 -4.50 -8.27 -9.07
C ASP A 139 -3.01 -8.21 -8.71
N PHE A 140 -2.63 -8.69 -7.52
CA PHE A 140 -1.24 -8.77 -7.09
C PHE A 140 -0.48 -9.85 -7.86
N LYS A 141 0.71 -9.48 -8.36
CA LYS A 141 1.59 -10.38 -9.13
C LYS A 141 2.69 -10.94 -8.25
N LYS A 142 3.02 -12.21 -8.46
CA LYS A 142 4.17 -12.83 -7.81
C LYS A 142 5.51 -12.32 -8.38
N SER A 143 6.50 -12.09 -7.52
CA SER A 143 7.85 -11.70 -7.95
C SER A 143 8.72 -12.89 -8.38
N HIS A 144 8.40 -14.10 -7.94
CA HIS A 144 9.20 -15.30 -8.19
C HIS A 144 8.36 -16.50 -8.67
N LEU A 145 8.93 -17.37 -9.50
CA LEU A 145 8.18 -18.48 -10.10
C LEU A 145 7.65 -19.49 -9.07
N PHE A 146 8.48 -19.85 -8.09
CA PHE A 146 8.18 -20.88 -7.07
C PHE A 146 7.29 -20.41 -5.91
N GLN A 147 6.86 -19.15 -5.88
CA GLN A 147 5.86 -18.74 -4.89
C GLN A 147 4.44 -19.06 -5.40
N PRO A 148 3.47 -19.30 -4.50
CA PRO A 148 2.06 -19.45 -4.88
C PRO A 148 1.58 -18.27 -5.74
N SER A 149 0.60 -18.51 -6.62
CA SER A 149 0.05 -17.44 -7.46
C SER A 149 -0.92 -16.51 -6.71
N SER A 150 -1.44 -16.97 -5.58
CA SER A 150 -2.41 -16.25 -4.76
C SER A 150 -2.09 -16.38 -3.28
N PHE A 151 -2.71 -15.51 -2.47
CA PHE A 151 -2.62 -15.51 -1.02
C PHE A 151 -3.98 -15.09 -0.44
N THR A 152 -4.21 -15.40 0.85
CA THR A 152 -5.38 -14.92 1.60
C THR A 152 -5.00 -13.71 2.46
N SER A 153 -5.97 -12.87 2.81
CA SER A 153 -5.72 -11.72 3.70
C SER A 153 -5.10 -12.15 5.04
N SER A 154 -5.61 -13.25 5.61
CA SER A 154 -5.12 -13.87 6.85
C SER A 154 -3.66 -14.36 6.76
N SER A 155 -3.13 -14.57 5.56
CA SER A 155 -1.74 -14.97 5.33
C SER A 155 -0.76 -13.80 5.21
N ILE A 156 -1.24 -12.55 5.14
CA ILE A 156 -0.38 -11.36 5.04
C ILE A 156 0.44 -11.23 6.33
N ARG A 157 1.76 -11.05 6.17
CA ARG A 157 2.70 -10.81 7.27
C ARG A 157 3.24 -9.40 7.28
N THR A 158 3.46 -8.83 6.10
CA THR A 158 3.93 -7.45 5.96
C THR A 158 3.27 -6.78 4.77
N ILE A 159 3.00 -5.49 4.91
CA ILE A 159 2.67 -4.59 3.80
C ILE A 159 3.72 -3.49 3.77
N GLY A 160 4.23 -3.18 2.58
CA GLY A 160 5.16 -2.08 2.36
C GLY A 160 4.78 -1.24 1.15
N PHE A 161 5.06 0.06 1.25
CA PHE A 161 5.01 0.99 0.13
C PHE A 161 6.41 1.12 -0.43
N VAL A 162 6.55 0.94 -1.73
CA VAL A 162 7.84 0.82 -2.41
C VAL A 162 7.89 1.79 -3.58
N ALA A 163 8.96 2.57 -3.64
CA ALA A 163 9.35 3.33 -4.82
C ALA A 163 10.45 2.53 -5.54
N MET A 164 10.20 2.06 -6.77
CA MET A 164 11.15 1.19 -7.49
C MET A 164 10.99 1.20 -9.01
N GLY A 165 11.97 0.58 -9.68
CA GLY A 165 11.86 0.15 -11.09
C GLY A 165 12.34 1.17 -12.13
N LEU A 166 12.76 2.35 -11.71
CA LEU A 166 13.42 3.36 -12.54
C LEU A 166 14.21 4.34 -11.67
N ASP A 167 15.04 5.16 -12.31
CA ASP A 167 15.74 6.26 -11.65
C ASP A 167 14.80 7.47 -11.51
N PHE A 168 14.56 7.90 -10.27
CA PHE A 168 13.75 9.09 -9.98
C PHE A 168 13.90 9.55 -8.53
N GLU A 169 13.67 10.84 -8.31
CA GLU A 169 13.47 11.39 -6.96
C GLU A 169 12.03 11.07 -6.52
N ALA A 170 11.90 10.09 -5.64
CA ALA A 170 10.64 9.64 -5.08
C ALA A 170 10.13 10.62 -4.02
N LYS A 171 8.82 10.83 -4.04
CA LYS A 171 8.09 11.56 -2.99
C LYS A 171 6.66 11.07 -2.95
N LEU A 172 6.39 10.21 -1.98
CA LEU A 172 5.10 9.58 -1.76
C LEU A 172 4.59 9.92 -0.37
N ASP A 173 3.46 10.61 -0.33
CA ASP A 173 2.70 10.87 0.89
C ASP A 173 1.55 9.85 0.99
N VAL A 174 1.40 9.22 2.14
CA VAL A 174 0.35 8.24 2.43
C VAL A 174 -0.37 8.64 3.70
N SER A 175 -1.67 8.94 3.60
CA SER A 175 -2.45 9.34 4.76
C SER A 175 -3.26 8.19 5.36
N SER A 176 -3.63 7.19 4.57
CA SER A 176 -4.35 6.02 5.08
C SER A 176 -4.06 4.75 4.30
N LEU A 177 -4.20 3.63 5.01
CA LEU A 177 -4.22 2.27 4.49
C LEU A 177 -5.33 1.51 5.22
N GLU A 178 -6.24 0.93 4.46
CA GLU A 178 -7.41 0.20 4.95
C GLU A 178 -7.50 -1.15 4.24
N LEU A 179 -7.95 -2.20 4.93
CA LEU A 179 -8.37 -3.45 4.30
C LEU A 179 -9.85 -3.34 3.90
N ILE A 180 -10.22 -3.85 2.74
CA ILE A 180 -11.59 -3.78 2.20
C ILE A 180 -12.14 -5.18 1.89
N LYS A 181 -13.42 -5.39 2.19
CA LYS A 181 -14.18 -6.59 1.83
C LYS A 181 -14.82 -6.45 0.47
#